data_AF-A0A959YA15-F1
#
_entry.id   AF-A0A959YA15-F1
#
_cell.length_a   1.000
_cell.length_b   1.000
_cell.length_c   1.000
_cell.angle_alpha   90.00
_cell.angle_beta   90.00
_cell.angle_gamma   90.00
#
_symmetry.space_group_name_H-M   'P 1'
#
loop_
_entity.id
_entity.type
_entity.pdbx_description
1 polymer ?
#
loop_
_entity_poly.entity_id
_entity_poly.type
_entity_poly.pdbx_seq_one_letter_code
_entity_poly.pdbx_strand_id
1 'polypeptide(L)'
;AFREELRQRSAKFLSNARKHLRGHRFRAVQAAAIEWLRQFEGPHQDMAEAIWRVRFHGLAAQVRPHTREAPDIASWLGTRTFFTELRHRPALMARIWPVHDRPEDFPEQDLRAHLLAQAARFGHPVIDLYAMVVNRLGTLSPGRQEATEGSEADAGRAHDFLDLLDRQRLAPVEEVGWSAYHELEALSAHHQLIMDTNLSDLQEATAPAQGEVAHRLGNLFAFQEPTGGMHGRVMKRQVQQFRMPGYPFVLVTTDLLQEGEDLHPFCSQVYHYGMSWTPSSMEQRIGRIDRVRSQTERRLTGNGEPAEEDRKLQVLYPHLQDTVEVLQVDRVLER
;
A
#
# COMPACT_ATOMS: atom_id res chain seq x y z
N ALA A 1 -31.05 11.45 -23.09
CA ALA A 1 -30.33 10.61 -24.08
C ALA A 1 -29.09 9.98 -23.46
N PHE A 2 -27.99 10.72 -23.23
CA PHE A 2 -26.72 10.18 -22.71
C PHE A 2 -26.84 9.27 -21.47
N ARG A 3 -27.57 9.73 -20.43
CA ARG A 3 -27.75 8.96 -19.18
C ARG A 3 -28.43 7.62 -19.40
N GLU A 4 -29.40 7.56 -20.31
CA GLU A 4 -30.16 6.34 -20.59
C GLU A 4 -29.33 5.34 -21.40
N GLU A 5 -28.55 5.84 -22.36
CA GLU A 5 -27.62 5.01 -23.13
C GLU A 5 -26.50 4.44 -22.23
N LEU A 6 -25.93 5.26 -21.34
CA LEU A 6 -24.95 4.79 -20.37
C LEU A 6 -25.53 3.73 -19.43
N ARG A 7 -26.79 3.90 -19.01
CA ARG A 7 -27.53 2.95 -18.19
C ARG A 7 -27.61 1.59 -18.87
N GLN A 8 -28.05 1.55 -20.11
CA GLN A 8 -28.14 0.33 -20.89
C GLN A 8 -26.77 -0.32 -21.12
N ARG A 9 -25.75 0.48 -21.47
CA ARG A 9 -24.37 -0.02 -21.64
C ARG A 9 -23.78 -0.58 -20.34
N SER A 10 -24.11 -0.03 -19.17
CA SER A 10 -23.59 -0.50 -17.88
C SER A 10 -24.09 -1.90 -17.50
N ALA A 11 -25.28 -2.29 -17.96
CA ALA A 11 -25.89 -3.59 -17.63
C ALA A 11 -25.02 -4.77 -18.07
N LYS A 12 -24.22 -4.62 -19.14
CA LYS A 12 -23.34 -5.68 -19.66
C LYS A 12 -22.13 -5.98 -18.77
N PHE A 13 -21.81 -5.09 -17.83
CA PHE A 13 -20.69 -5.25 -16.89
C PHE A 13 -21.15 -5.71 -15.49
N LEU A 14 -22.43 -6.07 -15.35
CA LEU A 14 -23.00 -6.59 -14.12
C LEU A 14 -23.24 -8.09 -14.22
N SER A 15 -23.03 -8.79 -13.11
CA SER A 15 -23.33 -10.22 -12.99
C SER A 15 -24.84 -10.48 -12.95
N ASN A 16 -25.25 -11.76 -12.91
CA ASN A 16 -26.66 -12.16 -12.78
C ASN A 16 -27.20 -12.09 -11.33
N ALA A 17 -26.50 -11.43 -10.43
CA ALA A 17 -26.92 -11.33 -9.05
C ALA A 17 -28.19 -10.49 -8.92
N ARG A 18 -29.16 -10.96 -8.12
CA ARG A 18 -30.42 -10.24 -7.85
C ARG A 18 -30.22 -8.88 -7.19
N LYS A 19 -29.13 -8.70 -6.44
CA LYS A 19 -28.71 -7.45 -5.80
C LYS A 19 -27.22 -7.25 -6.02
N HIS A 20 -26.83 -6.08 -6.51
CA HIS A 20 -25.42 -5.70 -6.69
C HIS A 20 -24.95 -4.80 -5.56
N LEU A 21 -23.74 -5.05 -5.07
CA LEU A 21 -23.07 -4.13 -4.15
C LEU A 21 -22.80 -2.79 -4.84
N ARG A 22 -22.76 -1.73 -4.03
CA ARG A 22 -22.49 -0.35 -4.46
C ARG A 22 -21.26 -0.24 -5.37
N GLY A 23 -20.15 -0.87 -4.97
CA GLY A 23 -18.90 -0.86 -5.74
C GLY A 23 -19.00 -1.53 -7.11
N HIS A 24 -19.79 -2.62 -7.24
CA HIS A 24 -19.99 -3.28 -8.55
C HIS A 24 -20.78 -2.41 -9.50
N ARG A 25 -21.81 -1.71 -9.01
CA ARG A 25 -22.58 -0.74 -9.80
C ARG A 25 -21.68 0.40 -10.26
N PHE A 26 -20.93 1.01 -9.34
CA PHE A 26 -19.99 2.09 -9.65
C PHE A 26 -18.98 1.68 -10.73
N ARG A 27 -18.36 0.49 -10.59
CA ARG A 27 -17.40 -0.05 -11.56
C ARG A 27 -18.02 -0.33 -12.93
N ALA A 28 -19.24 -0.86 -12.99
CA ALA A 28 -19.96 -1.12 -14.24
C ALA A 28 -20.27 0.16 -15.02
N VAL A 29 -20.63 1.22 -14.29
CA VAL A 29 -20.87 2.55 -14.88
C VAL A 29 -19.58 3.16 -15.42
N GLN A 30 -18.48 3.07 -14.67
CA GLN A 30 -17.17 3.51 -15.13
C GLN A 30 -16.72 2.74 -16.38
N ALA A 31 -16.89 1.42 -16.40
CA ALA A 31 -16.55 0.59 -17.56
C ALA A 31 -17.32 1.03 -18.81
N ALA A 32 -18.64 1.22 -18.70
CA ALA A 32 -19.46 1.69 -19.81
C ALA A 32 -19.10 3.09 -20.30
N ALA A 33 -18.75 4.01 -19.39
CA ALA A 33 -18.33 5.35 -19.76
C ALA A 33 -16.98 5.35 -20.47
N ILE A 34 -15.99 4.61 -19.97
CA ILE A 34 -14.66 4.50 -20.58
C ILE A 34 -14.72 3.81 -21.94
N GLU A 35 -15.50 2.74 -22.05
CA GLU A 35 -15.72 2.07 -23.33
C GLU A 35 -16.40 2.96 -24.36
N TRP A 36 -17.28 3.85 -23.91
CA TRP A 36 -17.88 4.83 -24.78
C TRP A 36 -16.80 5.85 -25.22
N LEU A 37 -16.06 6.44 -24.28
CA LEU A 37 -15.03 7.44 -24.59
C LEU A 37 -13.96 6.96 -25.57
N ARG A 38 -13.52 5.70 -25.48
CA ARG A 38 -12.51 5.15 -26.42
C ARG A 38 -13.02 4.98 -27.86
N GLN A 39 -14.34 4.92 -28.06
CA GLN A 39 -14.97 4.78 -29.38
C GLN A 39 -15.18 6.12 -30.09
N PHE A 40 -14.98 7.25 -29.40
CA PHE A 40 -15.23 8.59 -29.92
C PHE A 40 -13.90 9.30 -30.15
N GLU A 41 -13.72 9.85 -31.35
CA GLU A 41 -12.57 10.70 -31.64
C GLU A 41 -12.64 11.98 -30.79
N GLY A 42 -11.58 12.24 -30.04
CA GLY A 42 -11.52 13.39 -29.15
C GLY A 42 -10.30 13.38 -28.22
N PRO A 43 -10.11 14.46 -27.44
CA PRO A 43 -8.91 14.65 -26.62
C PRO A 43 -8.75 13.63 -25.47
N HIS A 44 -9.77 12.83 -25.18
CA HIS A 44 -9.76 11.83 -24.10
C HIS A 44 -9.68 10.39 -24.61
N GLN A 45 -9.64 10.17 -25.92
CA GLN A 45 -9.70 8.83 -26.51
C GLN A 45 -8.52 7.96 -26.07
N ASP A 46 -7.28 8.48 -26.18
CA ASP A 46 -6.06 7.73 -25.86
C ASP A 46 -5.99 7.36 -24.36
N MET A 47 -6.34 8.30 -23.49
CA MET A 47 -6.43 8.05 -22.05
C MET A 47 -7.53 7.03 -21.73
N ALA A 48 -8.69 7.12 -22.39
CA ALA A 48 -9.76 6.15 -22.22
C ALA A 48 -9.34 4.74 -22.67
N GLU A 49 -8.59 4.61 -23.76
CA GLU A 49 -8.05 3.33 -24.23
C GLU A 49 -7.03 2.75 -23.24
N ALA A 50 -6.15 3.58 -22.67
CA ALA A 50 -5.22 3.15 -21.61
C ALA A 50 -5.95 2.67 -20.35
N ILE A 51 -6.95 3.43 -19.88
CA ILE A 51 -7.78 3.04 -18.72
C ILE A 51 -8.52 1.73 -19.02
N TRP A 52 -9.09 1.60 -20.22
CA TRP A 52 -9.80 0.39 -20.65
C TRP A 52 -8.88 -0.84 -20.59
N ARG A 53 -7.69 -0.75 -21.19
CA ARG A 53 -6.69 -1.82 -21.23
C ARG A 53 -6.32 -2.29 -19.83
N VAL A 54 -6.05 -1.37 -18.91
CA VAL A 54 -5.58 -1.70 -17.55
C VAL A 54 -6.72 -2.19 -16.65
N ARG A 55 -7.88 -1.52 -16.62
CA ARG A 55 -8.93 -1.79 -15.62
C ARG A 55 -10.08 -2.68 -16.09
N PHE A 56 -10.45 -2.59 -17.37
CA PHE A 56 -11.76 -3.08 -17.82
C PHE A 56 -11.70 -4.17 -18.88
N HIS A 57 -10.56 -4.32 -19.59
CA HIS A 57 -10.39 -5.34 -20.62
C HIS A 57 -10.71 -6.76 -20.09
N GLY A 58 -10.15 -7.13 -18.93
CA GLY A 58 -10.44 -8.43 -18.29
C GLY A 58 -11.87 -8.56 -17.77
N LEU A 59 -12.50 -7.45 -17.34
CA LEU A 59 -13.89 -7.45 -16.87
C LEU A 59 -14.86 -7.75 -18.00
N ALA A 60 -14.65 -7.18 -19.19
CA ALA A 60 -15.46 -7.42 -20.37
C ALA A 60 -15.44 -8.90 -20.80
N ALA A 61 -14.31 -9.58 -20.63
CA ALA A 61 -14.18 -11.00 -20.95
C ALA A 61 -14.87 -11.93 -19.93
N GLN A 62 -15.02 -11.49 -18.68
CA GLN A 62 -15.55 -12.32 -17.58
C GLN A 62 -17.07 -12.22 -17.42
N VAL A 63 -17.68 -11.09 -17.78
CA VAL A 63 -19.12 -10.86 -17.58
C VAL A 63 -19.91 -11.38 -18.78
N ARG A 64 -20.75 -12.39 -18.55
CA ARG A 64 -21.78 -12.80 -19.54
C ARG A 64 -22.98 -11.85 -19.40
N PRO A 65 -23.35 -11.08 -20.45
CA PRO A 65 -24.41 -10.09 -20.36
C PRO A 65 -25.77 -10.77 -20.25
N HIS A 66 -26.40 -10.76 -19.07
CA HIS A 66 -27.67 -11.47 -18.85
C HIS A 66 -28.67 -10.67 -17.98
N THR A 67 -28.30 -9.48 -17.49
CA THR A 67 -29.21 -8.61 -16.74
C THR A 67 -30.15 -7.88 -17.71
N ARG A 68 -31.46 -8.19 -17.63
CA ARG A 68 -32.52 -7.56 -18.44
C ARG A 68 -32.94 -6.18 -17.92
N GLU A 69 -32.61 -5.84 -16.68
CA GLU A 69 -32.95 -4.56 -16.05
C GLU A 69 -31.69 -3.70 -15.84
N ALA A 70 -31.67 -2.54 -16.48
CA ALA A 70 -30.57 -1.60 -16.36
C ALA A 70 -30.72 -0.81 -15.03
N PRO A 71 -29.79 -0.93 -14.07
CA PRO A 71 -29.95 -0.35 -12.73
C PRO A 71 -29.96 1.18 -12.77
N ASP A 72 -30.57 1.82 -11.77
CA ASP A 72 -30.44 3.28 -11.62
C ASP A 72 -28.98 3.63 -11.32
N ILE A 73 -28.39 4.38 -12.25
CA ILE A 73 -26.97 4.69 -12.21
C ILE A 73 -26.59 6.18 -12.35
N ALA A 74 -27.58 7.07 -12.43
CA ALA A 74 -27.35 8.42 -12.94
C ALA A 74 -26.39 9.29 -12.11
N SER A 75 -26.26 9.03 -10.81
CA SER A 75 -25.37 9.78 -9.90
C SER A 75 -23.99 9.15 -9.69
N TRP A 76 -23.73 7.94 -10.19
CA TRP A 76 -22.48 7.22 -9.90
C TRP A 76 -21.26 7.86 -10.51
N LEU A 77 -21.32 8.35 -11.76
CA LEU A 77 -20.18 9.04 -12.38
C LEU A 77 -19.74 10.29 -11.62
N GLY A 78 -20.68 10.96 -10.95
CA GLY A 78 -20.39 12.12 -10.10
C GLY A 78 -19.96 11.77 -8.67
N THR A 79 -19.80 10.48 -8.34
CA THR A 79 -19.37 10.08 -7.00
C THR A 79 -17.93 10.52 -6.78
N ARG A 80 -17.75 11.44 -5.84
CA ARG A 80 -16.43 11.93 -5.44
C ARG A 80 -15.78 10.91 -4.51
N THR A 81 -14.55 10.54 -4.85
CA THR A 81 -13.75 9.56 -4.11
C THR A 81 -12.57 10.23 -3.43
N PHE A 82 -11.86 9.51 -2.56
CA PHE A 82 -10.59 9.98 -1.98
C PHE A 82 -9.63 10.54 -3.05
N PHE A 83 -9.41 9.80 -4.14
CA PHE A 83 -8.54 10.24 -5.23
C PHE A 83 -9.09 11.40 -6.06
N THR A 84 -10.41 11.62 -6.05
CA THR A 84 -11.03 12.79 -6.68
C THR A 84 -10.77 14.02 -5.82
N GLU A 85 -11.01 13.92 -4.51
CA GLU A 85 -10.79 15.01 -3.56
C GLU A 85 -9.29 15.34 -3.40
N LEU A 86 -8.41 14.33 -3.47
CA LEU A 86 -6.95 14.51 -3.40
C LEU A 86 -6.41 15.40 -4.53
N ARG A 87 -7.04 15.42 -5.72
CA ARG A 87 -6.64 16.30 -6.83
C ARG A 87 -6.78 17.78 -6.51
N HIS A 88 -7.61 18.13 -5.53
CA HIS A 88 -7.74 19.51 -5.05
C HIS A 88 -6.68 19.89 -4.01
N ARG A 89 -5.76 18.98 -3.66
CA ARG A 89 -4.67 19.17 -2.68
C ARG A 89 -3.31 18.90 -3.34
N PRO A 90 -2.79 19.80 -4.20
CA PRO A 90 -1.63 19.53 -5.04
C PRO A 90 -0.37 19.13 -4.25
N ALA A 91 -0.15 19.72 -3.07
CA ALA A 91 0.98 19.39 -2.20
C ALA A 91 0.92 17.94 -1.68
N LEU A 92 -0.24 17.47 -1.22
CA LEU A 92 -0.44 16.08 -0.80
C LEU A 92 -0.39 15.13 -1.99
N MET A 93 -1.06 15.50 -3.09
CA MET A 93 -1.13 14.68 -4.30
C MET A 93 0.28 14.39 -4.83
N ALA A 94 1.15 15.40 -4.91
CA ALA A 94 2.53 15.23 -5.38
C ALA A 94 3.40 14.29 -4.51
N ARG A 95 3.00 14.05 -3.25
CA ARG A 95 3.70 13.14 -2.32
C ARG A 95 3.09 11.75 -2.34
N ILE A 96 1.77 11.65 -2.25
CA ILE A 96 1.06 10.39 -2.02
C ILE A 96 0.62 9.73 -3.33
N TRP A 97 0.18 10.49 -4.33
CA TRP A 97 -0.33 9.92 -5.58
C TRP A 97 -0.06 10.87 -6.75
N PRO A 98 1.19 10.94 -7.25
CA PRO A 98 1.54 11.84 -8.34
C PRO A 98 0.78 11.43 -9.60
N VAL A 99 -0.06 12.33 -10.09
CA VAL A 99 -0.93 12.12 -11.26
C VAL A 99 -0.18 12.53 -12.51
N HIS A 100 -0.28 11.70 -13.55
CA HIS A 100 0.33 11.92 -14.85
C HIS A 100 -0.78 11.97 -15.90
N ASP A 101 -0.66 12.90 -16.86
CA ASP A 101 -1.67 13.08 -17.91
C ASP A 101 -1.44 12.18 -19.13
N ARG A 102 -0.29 11.50 -19.18
CA ARG A 102 0.08 10.66 -20.33
C ARG A 102 -0.49 9.25 -20.21
N PRO A 103 -1.10 8.70 -21.28
CA PRO A 103 -1.68 7.35 -21.25
C PRO A 103 -0.71 6.23 -20.84
N GLU A 104 0.58 6.38 -21.16
CA GLU A 104 1.64 5.41 -20.82
C GLU A 104 1.93 5.32 -19.31
N ASP A 105 1.66 6.38 -18.54
CA ASP A 105 1.93 6.43 -17.10
C ASP A 105 0.76 5.86 -16.27
N PHE A 106 -0.42 5.65 -16.90
CA PHE A 106 -1.63 5.19 -16.22
C PHE A 106 -1.50 3.85 -15.49
N PRO A 107 -0.83 2.79 -16.03
CA PRO A 107 -0.70 1.52 -15.34
C PRO A 107 -0.02 1.65 -13.97
N GLU A 108 1.06 2.43 -13.90
CA GLU A 108 1.82 2.67 -12.67
C GLU A 108 0.99 3.51 -11.68
N GLN A 109 0.34 4.57 -12.16
CA GLN A 109 -0.58 5.39 -11.37
C GLN A 109 -1.75 4.56 -10.80
N ASP A 110 -2.31 3.63 -11.58
CA ASP A 110 -3.40 2.75 -11.16
C ASP A 110 -2.95 1.76 -10.08
N LEU A 111 -1.78 1.15 -10.28
CA LEU A 111 -1.21 0.23 -9.31
C LEU A 111 -0.90 0.94 -7.99
N ARG A 112 -0.32 2.14 -8.03
CA ARG A 112 -0.09 2.97 -6.83
C ARG A 112 -1.42 3.27 -6.13
N ALA A 113 -2.48 3.60 -6.87
CA ALA A 113 -3.79 3.83 -6.28
C ALA A 113 -4.33 2.59 -5.54
N HIS A 114 -4.13 1.38 -6.10
CA HIS A 114 -4.54 0.14 -5.43
C HIS A 114 -3.70 -0.14 -4.17
N LEU A 115 -2.39 0.09 -4.22
CA LEU A 115 -1.49 -0.05 -3.07
C LEU A 115 -1.95 0.83 -1.90
N LEU A 116 -2.16 2.12 -2.18
CA LEU A 116 -2.63 3.10 -1.18
C LEU A 116 -4.02 2.75 -0.65
N ALA A 117 -4.92 2.24 -1.50
CA ALA A 117 -6.24 1.81 -1.06
C ALA A 117 -6.18 0.59 -0.13
N GLN A 118 -5.26 -0.34 -0.33
CA GLN A 118 -5.06 -1.46 0.60
C GLN A 118 -4.45 -1.00 1.92
N ALA A 119 -3.45 -0.12 1.88
CA ALA A 119 -2.87 0.49 3.08
C ALA A 119 -3.92 1.28 3.87
N ALA A 120 -4.76 2.06 3.19
CA ALA A 120 -5.87 2.77 3.80
C ALA A 120 -6.88 1.84 4.52
N ARG A 121 -7.01 0.60 4.05
CA ARG A 121 -7.98 -0.39 4.53
C ARG A 121 -7.44 -1.32 5.62
N PHE A 122 -6.13 -1.55 5.65
CA PHE A 122 -5.54 -2.59 6.49
C PHE A 122 -4.26 -2.17 7.23
N GLY A 123 -3.62 -1.07 6.81
CA GLY A 123 -2.42 -0.52 7.46
C GLY A 123 -2.74 0.43 8.60
N HIS A 124 -1.75 1.23 8.99
CA HIS A 124 -1.90 2.27 10.01
C HIS A 124 -3.01 3.29 9.73
N PRO A 125 -3.32 3.69 8.47
CA PRO A 125 -4.40 4.63 8.22
C PRO A 125 -5.77 4.24 8.79
N VAL A 126 -6.02 2.93 9.00
CA VAL A 126 -7.26 2.47 9.64
C VAL A 126 -7.37 2.99 11.07
N ILE A 127 -6.26 3.04 11.81
CA ILE A 127 -6.21 3.52 13.19
C ILE A 127 -6.57 5.00 13.22
N ASP A 128 -5.96 5.79 12.34
CA ASP A 128 -6.20 7.22 12.20
C ASP A 128 -7.64 7.52 11.75
N LEU A 129 -8.15 6.76 10.78
CA LEU A 129 -9.54 6.86 10.33
C LEU A 129 -10.52 6.50 11.46
N TYR A 130 -10.22 5.45 12.23
CA TYR A 130 -11.04 5.06 13.37
C TYR A 130 -11.05 6.14 14.46
N ALA A 131 -9.86 6.66 14.82
CA ALA A 131 -9.73 7.75 15.78
C ALA A 131 -10.49 9.00 15.32
N MET A 132 -10.38 9.36 14.04
CA MET A 132 -11.11 10.47 13.43
C MET A 132 -12.63 10.28 13.54
N VAL A 133 -13.15 9.09 13.20
CA VAL A 133 -14.58 8.79 13.28
C VAL A 133 -15.08 8.82 14.72
N VAL A 134 -14.34 8.24 15.67
CA VAL A 134 -14.69 8.25 17.10
C VAL A 134 -14.75 9.69 17.63
N ASN A 135 -13.73 10.50 17.35
CA ASN A 135 -13.68 11.89 17.78
C ASN A 135 -14.82 12.74 17.19
N ARG A 136 -15.25 12.43 15.96
CA ARG A 136 -16.37 13.12 15.30
C ARG A 136 -17.73 12.73 15.87
N LEU A 137 -17.92 11.46 16.21
CA LEU A 137 -19.22 10.95 16.67
C LEU A 137 -19.46 11.17 18.17
N GLY A 138 -18.39 11.35 18.97
CA GLY A 138 -18.46 11.52 20.42
C GLY A 138 -18.90 10.26 21.19
N THR A 139 -19.72 9.39 20.59
CA THR A 139 -20.11 8.06 21.10
C THR A 139 -20.29 7.04 19.97
N LEU A 140 -19.94 5.77 20.22
CA LEU A 140 -20.12 4.64 19.31
C LEU A 140 -21.55 4.04 19.40
N SER A 141 -22.59 4.86 19.26
CA SER A 141 -23.96 4.35 19.25
C SER A 141 -24.34 3.84 17.85
N PRO A 142 -24.60 2.52 17.66
CA PRO A 142 -24.82 1.91 16.33
C PRO A 142 -26.00 2.52 15.55
N GLY A 143 -26.99 3.09 16.26
CA GLY A 143 -28.24 3.59 15.67
C GLY A 143 -28.16 4.89 14.86
N ARG A 144 -27.00 5.57 14.81
CA ARG A 144 -26.82 6.77 13.96
C ARG A 144 -26.16 6.49 12.60
N GLN A 145 -25.59 5.30 12.39
CA GLN A 145 -24.80 5.00 11.19
C GLN A 145 -25.65 4.75 9.93
N GLU A 146 -26.88 4.25 10.06
CA GLU A 146 -27.73 3.92 8.90
C GLU A 146 -28.33 5.15 8.19
N ALA A 147 -28.36 6.31 8.84
CA ALA A 147 -29.02 7.51 8.29
C ALA A 147 -28.13 8.37 7.37
N THR A 148 -26.84 8.02 7.20
CA THR A 148 -25.85 8.89 6.50
C THR A 148 -25.11 8.16 5.37
N GLU A 149 -25.78 7.25 4.66
CA GLU A 149 -25.24 6.66 3.44
C GLU A 149 -25.56 7.55 2.23
N GLY A 150 -24.53 8.14 1.61
CA GLY A 150 -24.69 8.98 0.42
C GLY A 150 -23.36 9.52 -0.10
N SER A 151 -23.31 9.87 -1.39
CA SER A 151 -22.08 10.36 -2.03
C SER A 151 -21.53 11.63 -1.37
N GLU A 152 -22.38 12.49 -0.81
CA GLU A 152 -21.95 13.70 -0.10
C GLU A 152 -21.32 13.39 1.26
N ALA A 153 -21.90 12.43 2.00
CA ALA A 153 -21.33 11.97 3.26
C ALA A 153 -19.97 11.29 3.06
N ASP A 154 -19.83 10.52 1.99
CA ASP A 154 -18.55 9.90 1.60
C ASP A 154 -17.50 10.95 1.22
N ALA A 155 -17.89 11.95 0.43
CA ALA A 155 -17.01 13.05 0.06
C ALA A 155 -16.56 13.85 1.30
N GLY A 156 -17.47 14.10 2.24
CA GLY A 156 -17.14 14.74 3.52
C GLY A 156 -16.13 13.92 4.33
N ARG A 157 -16.29 12.60 4.41
CA ARG A 157 -15.31 11.72 5.08
C ARG A 157 -13.95 11.71 4.39
N ALA A 158 -13.93 11.74 3.05
CA ALA A 158 -12.70 11.85 2.29
C ALA A 158 -11.99 13.19 2.55
N HIS A 159 -12.74 14.29 2.63
CA HIS A 159 -12.21 15.61 2.96
C HIS A 159 -11.58 15.66 4.34
N ASP A 160 -12.29 15.18 5.38
CA ASP A 160 -11.76 15.14 6.74
C ASP A 160 -10.46 14.33 6.83
N PHE A 161 -10.41 13.20 6.11
CA PHE A 161 -9.20 12.38 6.08
C PHE A 161 -8.05 13.10 5.39
N LEU A 162 -8.30 13.82 4.28
CA LEU A 162 -7.28 14.64 3.63
C LEU A 162 -6.79 15.78 4.52
N ASP A 163 -7.67 16.41 5.31
CA ASP A 163 -7.26 17.42 6.30
C ASP A 163 -6.40 16.82 7.42
N LEU A 164 -6.68 15.59 7.84
CA LEU A 164 -5.80 14.86 8.75
C LEU A 164 -4.41 14.64 8.13
N LEU A 165 -4.35 14.17 6.88
CA LEU A 165 -3.09 13.94 6.18
C LEU A 165 -2.29 15.23 6.01
N ASP A 166 -2.94 16.36 5.69
CA ASP A 166 -2.28 17.67 5.58
C ASP A 166 -1.69 18.13 6.93
N ARG A 167 -2.42 17.94 8.03
CA ARG A 167 -1.91 18.24 9.37
C ARG A 167 -0.71 17.39 9.72
N GLN A 168 -0.79 16.08 9.50
CA GLN A 168 0.31 15.15 9.77
C GLN A 168 1.55 15.46 8.92
N ARG A 169 1.37 15.88 7.67
CA ARG A 169 2.45 16.30 6.76
C ARG A 169 3.21 17.53 7.27
N LEU A 170 2.50 18.48 7.87
CA LEU A 170 3.06 19.77 8.30
C LEU A 170 3.67 19.73 9.69
N ALA A 171 3.29 18.73 10.51
CA ALA A 171 3.78 18.58 11.86
C ALA A 171 5.13 17.83 11.90
N PRO A 172 6.01 18.14 12.86
CA PRO A 172 7.26 17.40 13.05
C PRO A 172 7.01 15.92 13.33
N VAL A 173 7.89 15.05 12.84
CA VAL A 173 7.76 13.59 12.99
C VAL A 173 7.81 13.20 14.47
N GLU A 174 8.54 13.94 15.30
CA GLU A 174 8.68 13.70 16.74
C GLU A 174 7.37 13.95 17.50
N GLU A 175 6.50 14.82 16.99
CA GLU A 175 5.21 15.17 17.60
C GLU A 175 4.11 14.17 17.19
N VAL A 176 4.09 13.80 15.91
CA VAL A 176 3.03 12.94 15.34
C VAL A 176 3.35 11.45 15.51
N GLY A 177 4.64 11.10 15.51
CA GLY A 177 5.09 9.72 15.34
C GLY A 177 4.72 9.18 13.96
N TRP A 178 4.73 7.84 13.84
CA TRP A 178 4.25 7.17 12.63
C TRP A 178 2.74 7.37 12.47
N SER A 179 2.30 7.75 11.27
CA SER A 179 0.89 8.10 11.00
C SER A 179 0.43 7.64 9.61
N ALA A 180 -0.85 7.83 9.30
CA ALA A 180 -1.41 7.55 7.98
C ALA A 180 -0.65 8.26 6.86
N TYR A 181 -0.32 9.55 7.02
CA TYR A 181 0.47 10.30 6.05
C TYR A 181 1.83 9.65 5.80
N HIS A 182 2.57 9.31 6.86
CA HIS A 182 3.90 8.71 6.75
C HIS A 182 3.88 7.36 6.04
N GLU A 183 2.90 6.49 6.34
CA GLU A 183 2.77 5.22 5.64
C GLU A 183 2.41 5.42 4.16
N LEU A 184 1.42 6.25 3.85
CA LEU A 184 0.98 6.48 2.47
C LEU A 184 2.05 7.16 1.62
N GLU A 185 2.79 8.12 2.19
CA GLU A 185 3.90 8.78 1.51
C GLU A 185 5.06 7.82 1.27
N ALA A 186 5.46 7.02 2.27
CA ALA A 186 6.54 6.06 2.12
C ALA A 186 6.19 4.97 1.09
N LEU A 187 4.95 4.47 1.08
CA LEU A 187 4.46 3.52 0.07
C LEU A 187 4.49 4.11 -1.34
N SER A 188 4.12 5.39 -1.48
CA SER A 188 4.16 6.11 -2.76
C SER A 188 5.60 6.32 -3.24
N ALA A 189 6.47 6.85 -2.38
CA ALA A 189 7.86 7.18 -2.68
C ALA A 189 8.67 5.93 -3.04
N HIS A 190 8.36 4.79 -2.42
CA HIS A 190 9.07 3.54 -2.63
C HIS A 190 8.28 2.50 -3.44
N HIS A 191 7.26 2.92 -4.19
CA HIS A 191 6.39 2.00 -4.93
C HIS A 191 7.17 1.00 -5.80
N GLN A 192 8.18 1.46 -6.56
CA GLN A 192 8.96 0.60 -7.47
C GLN A 192 9.74 -0.46 -6.68
N LEU A 193 10.40 -0.06 -5.58
CA LEU A 193 11.13 -0.99 -4.73
C LEU A 193 10.20 -2.06 -4.16
N ILE A 194 9.01 -1.67 -3.68
CA ILE A 194 8.01 -2.59 -3.14
C ILE A 194 7.56 -3.59 -4.20
N MET A 195 7.30 -3.12 -5.42
CA MET A 195 6.90 -3.97 -6.53
C MET A 195 8.01 -4.97 -6.89
N ASP A 196 9.25 -4.48 -7.05
CA ASP A 196 10.41 -5.32 -7.36
C ASP A 196 10.64 -6.41 -6.30
N THR A 197 10.45 -6.09 -5.01
CA THR A 197 10.80 -7.01 -3.91
C THR A 197 9.68 -7.97 -3.50
N ASN A 198 8.41 -7.60 -3.74
CA ASN A 198 7.26 -8.37 -3.23
C ASN A 198 6.35 -8.93 -4.33
N LEU A 199 6.36 -8.32 -5.52
CA LEU A 199 5.36 -8.54 -6.57
C LEU A 199 5.99 -8.48 -7.98
N SER A 200 7.25 -8.91 -8.12
CA SER A 200 7.97 -8.90 -9.40
C SER A 200 7.26 -9.72 -10.47
N ASP A 201 6.59 -10.81 -10.07
CA ASP A 201 5.78 -11.64 -10.94
C ASP A 201 4.56 -10.90 -11.53
N LEU A 202 3.98 -9.94 -10.80
CA LEU A 202 2.93 -9.09 -11.33
C LEU A 202 3.44 -8.05 -12.34
N GLN A 203 4.72 -7.65 -12.23
CA GLN A 203 5.34 -6.75 -13.21
C GLN A 203 5.69 -7.49 -14.52
N GLU A 204 6.07 -8.76 -14.42
CA GLU A 204 6.38 -9.62 -15.58
C GLU A 204 5.12 -10.04 -16.35
N ALA A 205 3.96 -10.05 -15.69
CA ALA A 205 2.69 -10.41 -16.31
C ALA A 205 2.26 -9.35 -17.34
N THR A 206 2.01 -9.77 -18.59
CA THR A 206 1.41 -8.92 -19.62
C THR A 206 -0.05 -8.62 -19.26
N ALA A 207 -0.29 -7.45 -18.67
CA ALA A 207 -1.62 -6.94 -18.28
C ALA A 207 -2.37 -7.88 -17.30
N PRO A 208 -1.92 -8.00 -16.04
CA PRO A 208 -2.60 -8.81 -15.03
C PRO A 208 -4.05 -8.35 -14.86
N ALA A 209 -4.97 -9.30 -14.64
CA ALA A 209 -6.36 -8.96 -14.42
C ALA A 209 -6.48 -8.08 -13.16
N GLN A 210 -7.24 -6.98 -13.20
CA GLN A 210 -7.39 -6.07 -12.06
C GLN A 210 -7.83 -6.80 -10.76
N GLY A 211 -8.65 -7.85 -10.89
CA GLY A 211 -9.06 -8.68 -9.75
C GLY A 211 -7.89 -9.42 -9.08
N GLU A 212 -6.91 -9.84 -9.87
CA GLU A 212 -5.68 -10.48 -9.37
C GLU A 212 -4.81 -9.47 -8.63
N VAL A 213 -4.57 -8.29 -9.20
CA VAL A 213 -3.81 -7.21 -8.56
C VAL A 213 -4.42 -6.84 -7.20
N ALA A 214 -5.73 -6.60 -7.16
CA ALA A 214 -6.43 -6.28 -5.92
C ALA A 214 -6.37 -7.41 -4.89
N HIS A 215 -6.48 -8.67 -5.33
CA HIS A 215 -6.36 -9.83 -4.45
C HIS A 215 -4.95 -10.00 -3.88
N ARG A 216 -3.91 -9.86 -4.71
CA ARG A 216 -2.50 -9.99 -4.30
C ARG A 216 -2.11 -8.90 -3.32
N LEU A 217 -2.45 -7.64 -3.63
CA LEU A 217 -2.22 -6.53 -2.70
C LEU A 217 -3.06 -6.69 -1.43
N GLY A 218 -4.31 -7.11 -1.53
CA GLY A 218 -5.14 -7.37 -0.35
C GLY A 218 -4.54 -8.43 0.56
N ASN A 219 -4.01 -9.52 0.01
CA ASN A 219 -3.32 -10.55 0.77
C ASN A 219 -2.01 -10.06 1.39
N LEU A 220 -1.28 -9.17 0.70
CA LEU A 220 -0.06 -8.57 1.19
C LEU A 220 -0.31 -7.69 2.44
N PHE A 221 -1.43 -6.97 2.49
CA PHE A 221 -1.81 -6.16 3.65
C PHE A 221 -2.70 -6.89 4.66
N ALA A 222 -3.03 -8.16 4.45
CA ALA A 222 -3.91 -8.87 5.37
C ALA A 222 -3.20 -9.17 6.71
N PHE A 223 -3.93 -9.01 7.81
CA PHE A 223 -3.47 -9.33 9.18
C PHE A 223 -2.16 -8.59 9.56
N GLN A 224 -2.13 -7.28 9.33
CA GLN A 224 -1.01 -6.44 9.75
C GLN A 224 -0.94 -6.36 11.28
N GLU A 225 0.27 -6.48 11.81
CA GLU A 225 0.57 -6.41 13.23
C GLU A 225 1.82 -5.54 13.44
N PRO A 226 1.89 -4.68 14.47
CA PRO A 226 3.06 -3.85 14.71
C PRO A 226 4.35 -4.64 14.93
N THR A 227 4.24 -5.84 15.48
CA THR A 227 5.35 -6.75 15.77
C THR A 227 5.05 -8.12 15.17
N GLY A 228 5.92 -8.60 14.30
CA GLY A 228 5.84 -9.95 13.74
C GLY A 228 6.78 -10.91 14.48
N GLY A 229 6.33 -12.14 14.69
CA GLY A 229 7.12 -13.21 15.29
C GLY A 229 7.13 -14.46 14.40
N MET A 230 8.32 -15.03 14.16
CA MET A 230 8.47 -16.27 13.39
C MET A 230 9.31 -17.30 14.13
N HIS A 231 8.71 -18.47 14.33
CA HIS A 231 9.36 -19.66 14.87
C HIS A 231 8.91 -20.89 14.06
N GLY A 232 9.83 -21.80 13.78
CA GLY A 232 9.56 -23.11 13.18
C GLY A 232 9.22 -23.10 11.67
N ARG A 233 8.46 -22.12 11.18
CA ARG A 233 8.08 -21.99 9.76
C ARG A 233 8.11 -20.56 9.27
N VAL A 234 8.61 -20.37 8.04
CA VAL A 234 8.63 -19.06 7.37
C VAL A 234 7.22 -18.67 6.95
N MET A 235 6.71 -17.57 7.51
CA MET A 235 5.46 -16.98 7.09
C MET A 235 5.72 -15.95 5.98
N LYS A 236 5.70 -16.40 4.71
CA LYS A 236 6.04 -15.56 3.55
C LYS A 236 5.38 -14.18 3.55
N ARG A 237 4.10 -14.10 3.95
CA ARG A 237 3.37 -12.82 4.02
C ARG A 237 4.05 -11.82 4.97
N GLN A 238 4.41 -12.23 6.18
CA GLN A 238 5.06 -11.33 7.14
C GLN A 238 6.47 -10.90 6.68
N VAL A 239 7.20 -11.77 5.97
CA VAL A 239 8.47 -11.40 5.32
C VAL A 239 8.22 -10.32 4.26
N GLN A 240 7.22 -10.51 3.40
CA GLN A 240 6.86 -9.53 2.37
C GLN A 240 6.37 -8.20 2.98
N GLN A 241 5.62 -8.27 4.08
CA GLN A 241 5.19 -7.08 4.84
C GLN A 241 6.39 -6.33 5.42
N PHE A 242 7.38 -7.03 5.98
CA PHE A 242 8.61 -6.42 6.50
C PHE A 242 9.49 -5.80 5.39
N ARG A 243 9.28 -6.19 4.12
CA ARG A 243 9.87 -5.55 2.94
C ARG A 243 9.08 -4.32 2.47
N MET A 244 8.16 -3.79 3.27
CA MET A 244 7.39 -2.59 2.98
C MET A 244 7.48 -1.60 4.14
N PRO A 245 7.24 -0.30 3.89
CA PRO A 245 7.06 0.64 4.97
C PRO A 245 5.74 0.35 5.71
N GLY A 246 5.72 0.60 7.01
CA GLY A 246 4.60 0.29 7.88
C GLY A 246 4.81 -1.03 8.63
N TYR A 247 3.73 -1.76 8.83
CA TYR A 247 3.74 -2.96 9.65
C TYR A 247 4.31 -4.19 8.91
N PRO A 248 5.00 -5.10 9.63
CA PRO A 248 5.46 -4.95 11.02
C PRO A 248 6.69 -4.05 11.16
N PHE A 249 6.78 -3.28 12.25
CA PHE A 249 7.96 -2.46 12.56
C PHE A 249 9.11 -3.28 13.14
N VAL A 250 8.79 -4.35 13.85
CA VAL A 250 9.77 -5.26 14.45
C VAL A 250 9.45 -6.67 14.00
N LEU A 251 10.45 -7.36 13.47
CA LEU A 251 10.37 -8.77 13.12
C LEU A 251 11.31 -9.57 14.04
N VAL A 252 10.72 -10.38 14.91
CA VAL A 252 11.45 -11.29 15.79
C VAL A 252 11.49 -12.67 15.14
N THR A 253 12.69 -13.22 15.00
CA THR A 253 12.88 -14.54 14.36
C THR A 253 14.04 -15.30 15.01
N THR A 254 14.00 -16.63 14.90
CA THR A 254 15.14 -17.51 15.16
C THR A 254 16.04 -17.57 13.91
N ASP A 255 16.96 -18.52 13.85
CA ASP A 255 17.85 -18.77 12.69
C ASP A 255 17.12 -19.20 11.40
N LEU A 256 15.78 -19.15 11.40
CA LEU A 256 14.90 -19.52 10.31
C LEU A 256 15.07 -18.62 9.09
N LEU A 257 15.32 -17.33 9.30
CA LEU A 257 15.55 -16.35 8.22
C LEU A 257 17.04 -16.09 7.96
N GLN A 258 17.92 -16.95 8.48
CA GLN A 258 19.36 -16.85 8.24
C GLN A 258 19.71 -17.09 6.75
N GLU A 259 18.87 -17.84 6.04
CA GLU A 259 19.02 -18.18 4.62
C GLU A 259 17.77 -17.84 3.79
N GLY A 260 17.98 -17.53 2.51
CA GLY A 260 16.91 -17.49 1.50
C GLY A 260 16.00 -16.26 1.47
N GLU A 261 16.02 -15.39 2.48
CA GLU A 261 15.16 -14.20 2.51
C GLU A 261 15.97 -12.89 2.55
N ASP A 262 15.47 -11.87 1.85
CA ASP A 262 15.99 -10.51 1.89
C ASP A 262 15.14 -9.65 2.84
N LEU A 263 15.77 -8.96 3.80
CA LEU A 263 15.07 -8.14 4.81
C LEU A 263 15.54 -6.68 4.80
N HIS A 264 16.50 -6.36 3.93
CA HIS A 264 17.14 -5.05 3.78
C HIS A 264 16.25 -3.87 3.35
N PRO A 265 15.12 -4.00 2.62
CA PRO A 265 14.48 -2.84 2.00
C PRO A 265 14.07 -1.76 3.00
N PHE A 266 13.47 -2.12 4.14
CA PHE A 266 12.97 -1.15 5.13
C PHE A 266 13.49 -1.42 6.55
N CYS A 267 14.62 -2.12 6.65
CA CYS A 267 15.30 -2.38 7.91
C CYS A 267 16.71 -1.77 7.90
N SER A 268 17.10 -1.17 9.02
CA SER A 268 18.42 -0.57 9.26
C SER A 268 18.94 -0.86 10.66
N GLN A 269 18.28 -1.74 11.42
CA GLN A 269 18.66 -2.09 12.78
C GLN A 269 18.50 -3.60 12.99
N VAL A 270 19.53 -4.24 13.54
CA VAL A 270 19.54 -5.66 13.88
C VAL A 270 19.87 -5.81 15.36
N TYR A 271 18.99 -6.49 16.08
CA TYR A 271 19.18 -6.83 17.48
C TYR A 271 19.48 -8.32 17.59
N HIS A 272 20.70 -8.63 18.02
CA HIS A 272 21.11 -9.99 18.33
C HIS A 272 20.85 -10.29 19.80
N TYR A 273 19.92 -11.20 20.06
CA TYR A 273 19.64 -11.66 21.43
C TYR A 273 20.83 -12.41 22.04
N GLY A 274 21.62 -13.10 21.22
CA GLY A 274 22.86 -13.77 21.62
C GLY A 274 23.85 -13.86 20.46
N MET A 275 25.09 -14.23 20.75
CA MET A 275 26.09 -14.46 19.71
C MET A 275 25.85 -15.77 18.97
N SER A 276 26.06 -15.76 17.67
CA SER A 276 26.17 -16.99 16.89
C SER A 276 27.49 -17.69 17.20
N TRP A 277 27.51 -19.02 17.08
CA TRP A 277 28.70 -19.84 17.32
C TRP A 277 29.88 -19.52 16.39
N THR A 278 29.62 -18.96 15.21
CA THR A 278 30.66 -18.62 14.22
C THR A 278 30.50 -17.18 13.72
N PRO A 279 31.60 -16.48 13.43
CA PRO A 279 31.55 -15.14 12.81
C PRO A 279 30.81 -15.14 11.47
N SER A 280 30.98 -16.19 10.67
CA SER A 280 30.31 -16.32 9.38
C SER A 280 28.79 -16.38 9.50
N SER A 281 28.25 -17.03 10.54
CA SER A 281 26.80 -17.02 10.81
C SER A 281 26.30 -15.62 11.16
N MET A 282 27.12 -14.84 11.88
CA MET A 282 26.83 -13.45 12.22
C MET A 282 26.80 -12.56 10.98
N GLU A 283 27.81 -12.68 10.14
CA GLU A 283 27.92 -11.96 8.86
C GLU A 283 26.75 -12.32 7.93
N GLN A 284 26.35 -13.58 7.86
CA GLN A 284 25.19 -14.00 7.07
C GLN A 284 23.88 -13.36 7.57
N ARG A 285 23.69 -13.21 8.89
CA ARG A 285 22.51 -12.55 9.47
C ARG A 285 22.50 -11.06 9.16
N ILE A 286 23.62 -10.38 9.41
CA ILE A 286 23.77 -8.94 9.14
C ILE A 286 23.62 -8.67 7.64
N GLY A 287 24.19 -9.54 6.80
CA GLY A 287 24.07 -9.49 5.34
C GLY A 287 22.65 -9.67 4.81
N ARG A 288 21.66 -10.05 5.62
CA ARG A 288 20.23 -10.00 5.22
C ARG A 288 19.71 -8.55 5.14
N ILE A 289 20.37 -7.64 5.86
CA ILE A 289 20.03 -6.22 5.96
C ILE A 289 21.04 -5.36 5.22
N ASP A 290 22.33 -5.68 5.32
CA ASP A 290 23.39 -4.98 4.59
C ASP A 290 23.48 -5.47 3.14
N ARG A 291 22.63 -4.92 2.27
CA ARG A 291 22.57 -5.24 0.83
C ARG A 291 22.34 -4.01 -0.02
N VAL A 292 22.53 -4.17 -1.33
CA VAL A 292 22.14 -3.18 -2.35
C VAL A 292 20.64 -2.90 -2.22
N ARG A 293 20.26 -1.64 -2.41
CA ARG A 293 18.92 -1.09 -2.17
C ARG A 293 18.45 -1.21 -0.72
N SER A 294 19.34 -1.41 0.27
CA SER A 294 18.98 -1.39 1.70
C SER A 294 18.50 -0.02 2.17
N GLN A 295 17.74 0.00 3.28
CA GLN A 295 17.28 1.26 3.88
C GLN A 295 18.46 2.18 4.20
N THR A 296 19.55 1.61 4.73
CA THR A 296 20.79 2.32 5.01
C THR A 296 21.39 2.91 3.74
N GLU A 297 21.60 2.13 2.68
CA GLU A 297 22.18 2.64 1.41
C GLU A 297 21.36 3.79 0.84
N ARG A 298 20.02 3.67 0.81
CA ARG A 298 19.14 4.73 0.29
C ARG A 298 19.18 6.00 1.13
N ARG A 299 19.33 5.89 2.45
CA ARG A 299 19.50 7.05 3.34
C ARG A 299 20.84 7.74 3.15
N LEU A 300 21.90 6.99 2.82
CA LEU A 300 23.25 7.53 2.67
C LEU A 300 23.52 8.13 1.28
N THR A 301 22.96 7.53 0.24
CA THR A 301 23.12 7.99 -1.15
C THR A 301 22.32 9.25 -1.47
N GLY A 302 21.22 9.50 -0.77
CA GLY A 302 20.29 10.58 -1.08
C GLY A 302 20.78 12.01 -0.79
N ASN A 303 21.76 12.20 0.11
CA ASN A 303 22.02 13.52 0.69
C ASN A 303 23.41 14.13 0.41
N GLY A 304 24.39 13.38 -0.11
CA GLY A 304 25.74 13.90 -0.35
C GLY A 304 26.50 14.39 0.89
N GLU A 305 25.87 14.36 2.07
CA GLU A 305 26.43 14.72 3.36
C GLU A 305 27.11 13.51 4.02
N PRO A 306 28.12 13.75 4.88
CA PRO A 306 28.72 12.69 5.68
C PRO A 306 27.66 11.94 6.48
N ALA A 307 27.72 10.61 6.46
CA ALA A 307 26.82 9.77 7.22
C ALA A 307 27.00 10.00 8.73
N GLU A 308 26.02 10.62 9.37
CA GLU A 308 25.89 10.58 10.83
C GLU A 308 25.81 9.12 11.31
N GLU A 309 26.27 8.87 12.54
CA GLU A 309 26.45 7.50 13.05
C GLU A 309 25.12 6.73 13.19
N ASP A 310 24.04 7.44 13.50
CA ASP A 310 22.66 6.93 13.60
C ASP A 310 22.05 6.55 12.22
N ARG A 311 22.58 7.12 11.13
CA ARG A 311 22.15 6.82 9.75
C ARG A 311 22.76 5.53 9.20
N LYS A 312 23.78 4.98 9.88
CA LYS A 312 24.40 3.70 9.53
C LYS A 312 23.54 2.52 9.97
N LEU A 313 23.85 1.33 9.46
CA LEU A 313 23.26 0.08 9.93
C LEU A 313 23.65 -0.14 11.40
N GLN A 314 22.65 -0.25 12.27
CA GLN A 314 22.87 -0.51 13.68
C GLN A 314 22.87 -2.02 13.93
N VAL A 315 23.93 -2.54 14.53
CA VAL A 315 24.03 -3.95 14.94
C VAL A 315 24.24 -3.98 16.46
N LEU A 316 23.24 -4.47 17.17
CA LEU A 316 23.14 -4.31 18.62
C LEU A 316 23.12 -5.68 19.31
N TYR A 317 23.86 -5.79 20.42
CA TYR A 317 23.90 -6.97 21.28
C TYR A 317 23.53 -6.59 22.72
N PRO A 318 22.25 -6.24 22.99
CA PRO A 318 21.82 -5.65 24.26
C PRO A 318 22.06 -6.56 25.48
N HIS A 319 22.22 -7.88 25.28
CA HIS A 319 22.38 -8.85 26.37
C HIS A 319 23.81 -9.41 26.51
N LEU A 320 24.79 -8.80 25.81
CA LEU A 320 26.16 -9.33 25.79
C LEU A 320 27.08 -8.78 26.89
N GLN A 321 26.79 -7.58 27.40
CA GLN A 321 27.72 -6.81 28.23
C GLN A 321 28.19 -7.55 29.49
N ASP A 322 27.36 -8.43 30.05
CA ASP A 322 27.68 -9.21 31.26
C ASP A 322 27.83 -10.72 31.02
N THR A 323 27.75 -11.18 29.76
CA THR A 323 27.76 -12.63 29.43
C THR A 323 29.07 -13.13 28.84
N VAL A 324 30.02 -12.23 28.52
CA VAL A 324 31.32 -12.59 27.96
C VAL A 324 32.39 -12.50 29.04
N GLU A 325 33.04 -13.63 29.32
CA GLU A 325 34.15 -13.68 30.26
C GLU A 325 35.42 -13.09 29.61
N VAL A 326 35.82 -11.90 30.07
CA VAL A 326 36.95 -11.12 29.52
C VAL A 326 38.23 -11.96 29.41
N LEU A 327 38.51 -12.81 30.40
CA LEU A 327 39.69 -13.68 30.42
C LEU A 327 39.70 -14.74 29.30
N GLN A 328 38.53 -15.18 28.82
CA GLN A 328 38.45 -16.09 27.68
C GLN A 328 38.68 -15.36 26.36
N VAL A 329 38.23 -14.11 26.26
CA VAL A 329 38.44 -13.27 25.06
C VAL A 329 39.92 -12.97 24.89
N ASP A 330 40.60 -12.52 25.94
CA ASP A 330 42.04 -12.21 25.89
C ASP A 330 42.85 -13.43 25.41
N ARG A 331 42.54 -14.62 25.95
CA ARG A 331 43.25 -15.86 25.59
C ARG A 331 43.02 -16.31 24.14
N VAL A 332 41.88 -15.92 23.55
CA VAL A 332 41.56 -16.19 22.14
C VAL A 332 42.23 -15.16 21.23
N LEU A 333 42.33 -13.89 21.65
CA LEU A 333 43.00 -12.82 20.90
C LEU A 333 44.54 -12.93 20.92
N GLU A 334 45.11 -13.58 21.94
CA GLU A 334 46.55 -13.88 22.05
C GLU A 334 47.00 -15.07 21.18
N ARG A 335 46.09 -15.81 20.55
CA ARG A 335 46.38 -16.91 19.62
C ARG A 335 46.23 -16.44 18.18
#